data_AF-A0A962X874-F1
#
_entry.id   AF-A0A962X874-F1
#
_cell.length_a   1.000
_cell.length_b   1.000
_cell.length_c   1.000
_cell.angle_alpha   90.00
_cell.angle_beta   90.00
_cell.angle_gamma   90.00
#
_symmetry.space_group_name_H-M   'P 1'
#
loop_
_entity.id
_entity.type
_entity.pdbx_description
1 polymer ?
#
loop_
_entity_poly.entity_id
_entity_poly.type
_entity_poly.pdbx_seq_one_letter_code
_entity_poly.pdbx_strand_id
1 'polypeptide(L)'
;CRHTHPAIDAARKLRRQVAAAAIAQVEVETYAAALEVCDRPLPQSDYEAKFSLQHCVAAALTRESMNFDAFAEPARTGLAALRERVTLRLAEPYASAYPHAWGSAVTVITHDGERLTMQRTHAKGDPEAPLSPVELIAKARMLMSYGGVHEADRLIDAILALSDDSALPPLPEPPVFLAVQQNNGG
;
A
#
# COMPACT_ATOMS: atom_id res chain seq x y z
N CYS A 1 -2.55 -0.85 -5.76
CA CYS A 1 -3.65 -0.17 -6.47
C CYS A 1 -4.03 1.08 -5.68
N ARG A 2 -4.32 2.24 -6.30
CA ARG A 2 -4.66 3.47 -5.53
C ARG A 2 -5.88 3.30 -4.62
N HIS A 3 -6.87 2.50 -5.06
CA HIS A 3 -8.08 2.18 -4.29
C HIS A 3 -7.82 1.59 -2.89
N THR A 4 -6.66 0.95 -2.67
CA THR A 4 -6.34 0.34 -1.37
C THR A 4 -5.62 1.28 -0.40
N HIS A 5 -5.04 2.37 -0.89
CA HIS A 5 -4.17 3.25 -0.09
C HIS A 5 -4.86 3.86 1.16
N PRO A 6 -6.09 4.39 1.08
CA PRO A 6 -6.73 5.02 2.24
C PRO A 6 -7.00 4.01 3.36
N ALA A 7 -7.42 2.79 3.00
CA ALA A 7 -7.64 1.70 3.94
C ALA A 7 -6.32 1.21 4.56
N ILE A 8 -5.25 1.09 3.77
CA ILE A 8 -3.90 0.78 4.28
C ILE A 8 -3.46 1.84 5.30
N ASP A 9 -3.63 3.13 5.00
CA ASP A 9 -3.23 4.21 5.89
C ASP A 9 -4.06 4.26 7.18
N ALA A 10 -5.34 3.90 7.11
CA ALA A 10 -6.19 3.77 8.28
C ALA A 10 -5.72 2.59 9.16
N ALA A 11 -5.54 1.41 8.55
CA ALA A 11 -5.06 0.20 9.19
C ALA A 11 -3.69 0.39 9.88
N ARG A 12 -2.73 1.06 9.23
CA ARG A 12 -1.42 1.36 9.82
C ARG A 12 -1.49 2.22 11.08
N LYS A 13 -2.48 3.12 11.19
CA LYS A 13 -2.70 3.89 12.43
C LYS A 13 -3.35 3.03 13.51
N LEU A 14 -4.24 2.11 13.15
CA LEU A 14 -4.86 1.17 14.09
C LEU A 14 -3.87 0.15 14.64
N ARG A 15 -2.92 -0.35 13.83
CA ARG A 15 -1.84 -1.26 14.29
C ARG A 15 -1.10 -0.75 15.53
N ARG A 16 -0.97 0.57 15.70
CA ARG A 16 -0.29 1.16 16.86
C ARG A 16 -1.12 1.13 18.15
N GLN A 17 -2.40 0.79 18.04
CA GLN A 17 -3.38 0.82 19.12
C GLN A 17 -3.88 -0.59 19.48
N VAL A 18 -3.90 -1.52 18.51
CA VAL A 18 -4.42 -2.87 18.70
C VAL A 18 -3.45 -3.92 18.18
N ALA A 19 -3.20 -4.94 18.99
CA ALA A 19 -2.41 -6.10 18.59
C ALA A 19 -3.22 -6.98 17.64
N ALA A 20 -2.58 -7.50 16.57
CA ALA A 20 -3.26 -8.33 15.57
C ALA A 20 -3.96 -9.56 16.16
N ALA A 21 -3.40 -10.15 17.23
CA ALA A 21 -3.97 -11.31 17.91
C ALA A 21 -5.29 -11.00 18.66
N ALA A 22 -5.56 -9.73 19.00
CA ALA A 22 -6.79 -9.32 19.66
C ALA A 22 -7.96 -9.12 18.69
N ILE A 23 -7.71 -9.11 17.38
CA ILE A 23 -8.70 -8.74 16.35
C ILE A 23 -9.69 -9.88 16.10
N ALA A 24 -10.96 -9.66 16.42
CA ALA A 24 -12.05 -10.56 16.09
C ALA A 24 -12.57 -10.32 14.67
N GLN A 25 -12.74 -9.06 14.28
CA GLN A 25 -13.28 -8.68 12.98
C GLN A 25 -12.70 -7.33 12.51
N VAL A 26 -12.63 -7.14 11.20
CA VAL A 26 -12.28 -5.86 10.59
C VAL A 26 -13.36 -5.49 9.57
N GLU A 27 -13.87 -4.26 9.64
CA GLU A 27 -14.81 -3.72 8.69
C GLU A 27 -14.13 -2.61 7.88
N VAL A 28 -14.28 -2.65 6.55
CA VAL A 28 -13.77 -1.63 5.64
C VAL A 28 -14.95 -0.97 4.92
N GLU A 29 -15.06 0.33 5.10
CA GLU A 29 -16.05 1.17 4.43
C GLU A 29 -15.39 1.93 3.30
N THR A 30 -15.97 1.86 2.11
CA THR A 30 -15.39 2.45 0.90
C THR A 30 -16.47 2.75 -0.16
N TYR A 31 -16.04 2.98 -1.39
CA TYR A 31 -16.83 3.38 -2.55
C TYR A 31 -16.90 2.29 -3.63
N ALA A 32 -17.86 2.38 -4.54
CA ALA A 32 -18.21 1.30 -5.48
C ALA A 32 -17.03 0.83 -6.34
N ALA A 33 -16.25 1.76 -6.92
CA ALA A 33 -15.09 1.43 -7.74
C ALA A 33 -14.01 0.66 -6.97
N ALA A 34 -13.84 0.94 -5.66
CA ALA A 34 -12.90 0.18 -4.84
C ALA A 34 -13.38 -1.25 -4.60
N LEU A 35 -14.68 -1.48 -4.43
CA LEU A 35 -15.24 -2.84 -4.32
C LEU A 35 -15.09 -3.61 -5.63
N GLU A 36 -15.46 -2.99 -6.76
CA GLU A 36 -15.37 -3.62 -8.09
C GLU A 36 -13.95 -4.09 -8.42
N VAL A 37 -12.96 -3.25 -8.12
CA VAL A 37 -11.56 -3.48 -8.46
C VAL A 37 -10.84 -4.30 -7.39
N CYS A 38 -11.16 -4.09 -6.11
CA CYS A 38 -10.36 -4.59 -4.99
C CYS A 38 -11.05 -5.54 -4.00
N ASP A 39 -12.31 -5.93 -4.24
CA ASP A 39 -12.91 -7.05 -3.52
C ASP A 39 -12.39 -8.38 -4.08
N ARG A 40 -11.25 -8.81 -3.53
CA ARG A 40 -10.49 -10.01 -3.93
C ARG A 40 -10.04 -10.75 -2.65
N PRO A 41 -10.90 -11.52 -1.98
CA PRO A 41 -10.61 -12.08 -0.67
C PRO A 41 -9.51 -13.17 -0.69
N LEU A 42 -9.26 -13.80 -1.84
CA LEU A 42 -8.34 -14.94 -1.98
C LEU A 42 -7.26 -14.69 -3.06
N PRO A 43 -6.33 -13.74 -2.85
CA PRO A 43 -5.29 -13.45 -3.84
C PRO A 43 -4.30 -14.63 -3.95
N GLN A 44 -4.09 -15.12 -5.18
CA GLN A 44 -3.23 -16.27 -5.47
C GLN A 44 -1.82 -15.87 -5.93
N SER A 45 -1.61 -14.59 -6.25
CA SER A 45 -0.34 -14.03 -6.68
C SER A 45 0.00 -12.72 -5.95
N ASP A 46 1.27 -12.34 -6.00
CA ASP A 46 1.76 -11.06 -5.47
C ASP A 46 1.09 -9.87 -6.17
N TYR A 47 0.72 -10.04 -7.43
CA TYR A 47 -0.02 -9.03 -8.19
C TYR A 47 -1.45 -8.90 -7.66
N GLU A 48 -2.20 -10.00 -7.57
CA GLU A 48 -3.58 -9.99 -7.05
C GLU A 48 -3.66 -9.46 -5.62
N ALA A 49 -2.67 -9.74 -4.78
CA ALA A 49 -2.62 -9.24 -3.41
C ALA A 49 -2.61 -7.71 -3.32
N LYS A 50 -2.04 -7.01 -4.31
CA LYS A 50 -2.06 -5.53 -4.41
C LYS A 50 -3.44 -4.96 -4.77
N PHE A 51 -4.37 -5.83 -5.19
CA PHE A 51 -5.76 -5.55 -5.52
C PHE A 51 -6.72 -6.29 -4.58
N SER A 52 -6.25 -6.74 -3.42
CA SER A 52 -7.12 -7.30 -2.37
C SER A 52 -7.17 -6.32 -1.20
N LEU A 53 -8.31 -5.65 -1.01
CA LEU A 53 -8.50 -4.77 0.15
C LEU A 53 -8.35 -5.56 1.46
N GLN A 54 -8.87 -6.79 1.49
CA GLN A 54 -8.76 -7.67 2.65
C GLN A 54 -7.30 -7.97 2.99
N HIS A 55 -6.49 -8.37 1.99
CA HIS A 55 -5.08 -8.66 2.21
C HIS A 55 -4.30 -7.39 2.57
N CYS A 56 -4.51 -6.28 1.86
CA CYS A 56 -3.85 -5.01 2.11
C CYS A 56 -4.08 -4.53 3.56
N VAL A 57 -5.32 -4.62 4.04
CA VAL A 57 -5.68 -4.22 5.41
C VAL A 57 -5.09 -5.19 6.44
N ALA A 58 -5.20 -6.50 6.23
CA ALA A 58 -4.61 -7.50 7.13
C ALA A 58 -3.08 -7.34 7.25
N ALA A 59 -2.39 -7.09 6.12
CA ALA A 59 -0.97 -6.82 6.09
C ALA A 59 -0.63 -5.53 6.84
N ALA A 60 -1.37 -4.45 6.61
CA ALA A 60 -1.16 -3.16 7.27
C ALA A 60 -1.43 -3.18 8.78
N LEU A 61 -2.33 -4.05 9.25
CA LEU A 61 -2.60 -4.28 10.66
C LEU A 61 -1.53 -5.13 11.37
N THR A 62 -0.73 -5.89 10.62
CA THR A 62 0.23 -6.86 11.20
C THR A 62 1.69 -6.43 11.00
N ARG A 63 2.01 -5.87 9.84
CA ARG A 63 3.37 -5.56 9.42
C ARG A 63 3.71 -4.09 9.67
N GLU A 64 4.98 -3.83 9.97
CA GLU A 64 5.47 -2.47 10.11
C GLU A 64 5.54 -1.74 8.75
N SER A 65 6.00 -2.45 7.73
CA SER A 65 6.18 -1.96 6.37
C SER A 65 5.28 -2.66 5.36
N MET A 66 4.71 -1.87 4.44
CA MET A 66 4.00 -2.32 3.25
C MET A 66 4.94 -2.30 2.03
N ASN A 67 5.94 -3.18 2.05
CA ASN A 67 6.91 -3.38 0.95
C ASN A 67 6.51 -4.60 0.09
N PHE A 68 7.37 -5.01 -0.84
CA PHE A 68 7.11 -6.18 -1.70
C PHE A 68 6.84 -7.47 -0.91
N ASP A 69 7.57 -7.69 0.19
CA ASP A 69 7.38 -8.86 1.07
C ASP A 69 5.98 -8.94 1.69
N ALA A 70 5.27 -7.82 1.80
CA ALA A 70 3.90 -7.81 2.31
C ALA A 70 2.92 -8.55 1.38
N PHE A 71 3.26 -8.70 0.10
CA PHE A 71 2.42 -9.32 -0.93
C PHE A 71 2.93 -10.70 -1.36
N ALA A 72 4.16 -11.06 -1.00
CA ALA A 72 4.77 -12.34 -1.32
C ALA A 72 4.01 -13.52 -0.67
N GLU A 73 4.22 -14.73 -1.19
CA GLU A 73 3.57 -15.96 -0.71
C GLU A 73 3.61 -16.13 0.82
N PRO A 74 4.75 -15.95 1.52
CA PRO A 74 4.78 -16.14 2.97
C PRO A 74 3.81 -15.22 3.71
N ALA A 75 3.68 -13.97 3.26
CA ALA A 75 2.72 -13.03 3.82
C ALA A 75 1.27 -13.39 3.45
N ARG A 76 1.02 -13.78 2.19
CA ARG A 76 -0.33 -14.20 1.75
C ARG A 76 -0.86 -15.39 2.54
N THR A 77 -0.01 -16.39 2.78
CA THR A 77 -0.34 -17.58 3.56
C THR A 77 -0.48 -17.22 5.05
N GLY A 78 0.50 -16.53 5.64
CA GLY A 78 0.49 -16.18 7.06
C GLY A 78 -0.66 -15.24 7.48
N LEU A 79 -1.18 -14.45 6.55
CA LEU A 79 -2.28 -13.50 6.81
C LEU A 79 -3.66 -14.05 6.44
N ALA A 80 -3.79 -15.31 6.01
CA ALA A 80 -5.05 -15.87 5.53
C ALA A 80 -6.18 -15.77 6.58
N ALA A 81 -5.91 -16.18 7.82
CA ALA A 81 -6.91 -16.17 8.88
C ALA A 81 -7.40 -14.76 9.27
N LEU A 82 -6.51 -13.76 9.25
CA LEU A 82 -6.92 -12.37 9.50
C LEU A 82 -7.67 -11.80 8.29
N ARG A 83 -7.26 -12.13 7.07
CA ARG A 83 -7.90 -11.70 5.83
C ARG A 83 -9.36 -12.13 5.75
N GLU A 84 -9.68 -13.34 6.19
CA GLU A 84 -11.06 -13.87 6.26
C GLU A 84 -11.97 -13.07 7.21
N ARG A 85 -11.40 -12.36 8.18
CA ARG A 85 -12.13 -11.52 9.14
C ARG A 85 -12.39 -10.11 8.60
N VAL A 86 -11.90 -9.77 7.41
CA VAL A 86 -12.06 -8.45 6.81
C VAL A 86 -13.29 -8.45 5.90
N THR A 87 -14.30 -7.66 6.27
CA THR A 87 -15.49 -7.43 5.43
C THR A 87 -15.43 -6.05 4.78
N LEU A 88 -15.93 -5.95 3.55
CA LEU A 88 -15.98 -4.70 2.79
C LEU A 88 -17.44 -4.27 2.62
N ARG A 89 -17.72 -2.97 2.73
CA ARG A 89 -19.04 -2.41 2.42
C ARG A 89 -18.95 -1.04 1.75
N LEU A 90 -19.94 -0.76 0.91
CA LEU A 90 -20.21 0.58 0.40
C LEU A 90 -20.77 1.43 1.54
N ALA A 91 -20.24 2.63 1.76
CA ALA A 91 -20.73 3.51 2.82
C ALA A 91 -20.51 5.00 2.53
N GLU A 92 -21.36 5.85 3.10
CA GLU A 92 -21.17 7.29 3.12
C GLU A 92 -20.14 7.71 4.18
N PRO A 93 -19.39 8.81 3.97
CA PRO A 93 -19.46 9.71 2.81
C PRO A 93 -18.67 9.22 1.58
N TYR A 94 -18.01 8.06 1.67
CA TYR A 94 -17.06 7.61 0.64
C TYR A 94 -17.73 7.32 -0.69
N ALA A 95 -18.91 6.69 -0.65
CA ALA A 95 -19.68 6.32 -1.83
C ALA A 95 -19.98 7.53 -2.72
N SER A 96 -20.50 8.62 -2.14
CA SER A 96 -20.84 9.83 -2.88
C SER A 96 -19.66 10.76 -3.18
N ALA A 97 -18.59 10.70 -2.38
CA ALA A 97 -17.43 11.56 -2.56
C ALA A 97 -16.53 11.14 -3.75
N TYR A 98 -16.59 9.88 -4.18
CA TYR A 98 -15.85 9.40 -5.35
C TYR A 98 -16.47 9.96 -6.66
N PRO A 99 -15.67 10.44 -7.64
CA PRO A 99 -14.22 10.35 -7.75
C PRO A 99 -13.44 11.55 -7.19
N HIS A 100 -14.10 12.54 -6.58
CA HIS A 100 -13.44 13.74 -6.04
C HIS A 100 -12.57 13.43 -4.80
N ALA A 101 -13.01 12.50 -3.95
CA ALA A 101 -12.24 12.02 -2.81
C ALA A 101 -12.25 10.48 -2.76
N TRP A 102 -11.06 9.91 -2.57
CA TRP A 102 -10.84 8.46 -2.60
C TRP A 102 -10.72 7.98 -1.16
N GLY A 103 -11.76 8.16 -0.34
CA GLY A 103 -11.69 7.89 1.10
C GLY A 103 -12.01 6.45 1.50
N SER A 104 -11.73 6.11 2.76
CA SER A 104 -12.15 4.85 3.40
C SER A 104 -12.13 4.95 4.93
N ALA A 105 -12.96 4.15 5.61
CA ALA A 105 -12.81 3.84 7.03
C ALA A 105 -12.38 2.39 7.23
N VAL A 106 -11.56 2.16 8.26
CA VAL A 106 -11.30 0.84 8.80
C VAL A 106 -11.74 0.83 10.26
N THR A 107 -12.56 -0.14 10.62
CA THR A 107 -12.96 -0.41 12.02
C THR A 107 -12.45 -1.78 12.42
N VAL A 108 -11.67 -1.83 13.50
CA VAL A 108 -11.25 -3.07 14.15
C VAL A 108 -12.17 -3.35 15.33
N ILE A 109 -12.65 -4.58 15.43
CA ILE A 109 -13.42 -5.09 16.55
C ILE A 109 -12.57 -6.17 17.22
N THR A 110 -12.31 -6.02 18.51
CA THR A 110 -11.50 -6.97 19.28
C THR A 110 -12.36 -8.09 19.88
N HIS A 111 -11.71 -9.15 20.36
CA HIS A 111 -12.39 -10.29 20.99
C HIS A 111 -13.14 -9.95 22.28
N ASP A 112 -12.78 -8.87 22.97
CA ASP A 112 -13.48 -8.34 24.14
C ASP A 112 -14.57 -7.29 23.78
N GLY A 113 -14.76 -7.01 22.48
CA GLY A 113 -15.82 -6.15 21.96
C GLY A 113 -15.46 -4.68 21.81
N GLU A 114 -14.22 -4.26 22.11
CA GLU A 114 -13.74 -2.91 21.81
C GLU A 114 -13.81 -2.62 20.29
N ARG A 115 -14.19 -1.39 19.94
CA ARG A 115 -14.27 -0.93 18.54
C ARG A 115 -13.35 0.27 18.34
N LEU A 116 -12.38 0.13 17.46
CA LEU A 116 -11.46 1.21 17.08
C LEU A 116 -11.61 1.54 15.61
N THR A 117 -11.95 2.79 15.29
CA THR A 117 -12.17 3.25 13.92
C THR A 117 -11.14 4.29 13.51
N MET A 118 -10.65 4.18 12.27
CA MET A 118 -9.81 5.18 11.63
C MET A 118 -10.34 5.51 10.23
N GLN A 119 -10.47 6.80 9.94
CA GLN A 119 -11.05 7.30 8.69
C GLN A 119 -10.02 8.10 7.88
N ARG A 120 -10.19 8.07 6.56
CA ARG A 120 -9.48 8.91 5.60
C ARG A 120 -10.47 9.45 4.57
N THR A 121 -10.46 10.76 4.39
CA THR A 121 -11.21 11.41 3.30
C THR A 121 -10.46 11.32 1.97
N HIS A 122 -9.14 11.51 2.00
CA HIS A 122 -8.26 11.51 0.83
C HIS A 122 -7.18 10.44 0.96
N ALA A 123 -6.70 9.93 -0.18
CA ALA A 123 -5.58 9.00 -0.20
C ALA A 123 -4.28 9.76 0.06
N LYS A 124 -3.34 9.17 0.80
CA LYS A 124 -2.04 9.81 0.98
C LYS A 124 -1.30 9.93 -0.34
N GLY A 125 -0.84 11.15 -0.64
CA GLY A 125 -0.30 11.57 -1.93
C GLY A 125 -1.26 12.42 -2.76
N ASP A 126 -2.53 12.52 -2.39
CA ASP A 126 -3.46 13.48 -2.99
C ASP A 126 -3.05 14.93 -2.62
N PRO A 127 -3.43 15.96 -3.41
CA PRO A 127 -3.16 17.36 -3.07
C PRO A 127 -3.64 17.75 -1.66
N GLU A 128 -4.75 17.18 -1.22
CA GLU A 128 -5.35 17.41 0.10
C GLU A 128 -4.67 16.60 1.22
N ALA A 129 -3.87 15.59 0.87
CA ALA A 129 -3.13 14.75 1.81
C ALA A 129 -1.70 14.46 1.28
N PRO A 130 -0.88 15.50 1.06
CA PRO A 130 0.40 15.34 0.38
C PRO A 130 1.38 14.51 1.22
N LEU A 131 2.30 13.83 0.55
CA LEU A 131 3.47 13.28 1.22
C LEU A 131 4.33 14.43 1.72
N SER A 132 4.82 14.32 2.95
CA SER A 132 5.86 15.25 3.41
C SER A 132 7.14 15.05 2.59
N PRO A 133 8.01 16.08 2.45
CA PRO A 133 9.29 15.94 1.76
C PRO A 133 10.13 14.76 2.29
N VAL A 134 10.14 14.57 3.61
CA VAL A 134 10.84 13.44 4.26
C VAL A 134 10.29 12.09 3.82
N GLU A 135 8.97 11.93 3.75
CA GLU A 135 8.33 10.69 3.30
C GLU A 135 8.58 10.43 1.81
N LEU A 136 8.57 11.48 0.99
CA LEU A 136 8.86 11.39 -0.44
C LEU A 136 10.30 10.93 -0.68
N ILE A 137 11.28 11.56 -0.01
CA ILE A 137 12.71 11.20 -0.09
C ILE A 137 12.93 9.78 0.41
N ALA A 138 12.36 9.40 1.56
CA ALA A 138 12.49 8.05 2.09
C ALA A 138 11.93 6.99 1.12
N LYS A 139 10.79 7.27 0.49
CA LYS A 139 10.20 6.39 -0.52
C LYS A 139 11.06 6.30 -1.79
N ALA A 140 11.59 7.44 -2.27
CA ALA A 140 12.47 7.47 -3.43
C ALA A 140 13.74 6.64 -3.18
N ARG A 141 14.40 6.85 -2.03
CA ARG A 141 15.59 6.09 -1.61
C ARG A 141 15.32 4.59 -1.59
N MET A 142 14.21 4.17 -0.98
CA MET A 142 13.83 2.76 -0.91
C MET A 142 13.63 2.15 -2.31
N LEU A 143 12.92 2.84 -3.21
CA LEU A 143 12.68 2.34 -4.57
C LEU A 143 13.95 2.31 -5.42
N MET A 144 14.79 3.34 -5.32
CA MET A 144 16.09 3.40 -6.00
C MET A 144 17.01 2.27 -5.53
N SER A 145 17.11 2.07 -4.22
CA SER A 145 17.91 0.98 -3.65
C SER A 145 17.40 -0.39 -4.11
N TYR A 146 16.08 -0.59 -4.10
CA TYR A 146 15.46 -1.82 -4.60
C TYR A 146 15.74 -2.05 -6.10
N GLY A 147 15.76 -0.97 -6.89
CA GLY A 147 16.09 -1.01 -8.31
C GLY A 147 17.59 -1.15 -8.63
N GLY A 148 18.46 -1.26 -7.62
CA GLY A 148 19.90 -1.38 -7.81
C GLY A 148 20.63 -0.06 -8.10
N VAL A 149 20.00 1.08 -7.83
CA VAL A 149 20.65 2.40 -8.00
C VAL A 149 21.66 2.62 -6.87
N HIS A 150 22.92 2.72 -7.23
CA HIS A 150 24.00 3.14 -6.34
C HIS A 150 23.95 4.66 -6.12
N GLU A 151 24.39 5.14 -4.94
CA GLU A 151 24.35 6.57 -4.57
C GLU A 151 22.96 7.22 -4.65
N ALA A 152 21.90 6.52 -4.24
CA ALA A 152 20.51 7.00 -4.32
C ALA A 152 20.31 8.42 -3.75
N ASP A 153 20.95 8.76 -2.63
CA ASP A 153 20.85 10.09 -2.03
C ASP A 153 21.38 11.20 -2.93
N ARG A 154 22.52 10.98 -3.60
CA ARG A 154 23.10 11.94 -4.53
C ARG A 154 22.18 12.21 -5.72
N LEU A 155 21.55 11.15 -6.25
CA LEU A 155 20.60 11.29 -7.36
C LEU A 155 19.31 12.00 -6.91
N ILE A 156 18.81 11.71 -5.71
CA ILE A 156 17.66 12.39 -5.13
C ILE A 156 17.95 13.89 -4.99
N ASP A 157 19.09 14.27 -4.40
CA ASP A 157 19.47 15.66 -4.20
C ASP A 157 19.57 16.41 -5.54
N ALA A 158 20.16 15.79 -6.55
CA ALA A 158 20.27 16.38 -7.88
C ALA A 158 18.92 16.54 -8.59
N ILE A 159 17.99 15.58 -8.43
CA ILE A 159 16.62 15.70 -8.97
C ILE A 159 15.87 16.85 -8.28
N LEU A 160 16.01 16.98 -6.96
CA LEU A 160 15.36 18.06 -6.21
C LEU A 160 15.91 19.44 -6.61
N ALA A 161 17.20 19.55 -6.93
CA ALA A 161 17.84 20.79 -7.38
C ALA A 161 17.40 21.24 -8.80
N LEU A 162 16.69 20.41 -9.57
CA LEU A 162 16.18 20.78 -10.90
C LEU A 162 15.14 21.92 -10.83
N SER A 163 14.48 22.12 -9.68
CA SER A 163 13.58 23.27 -9.48
C SER A 163 14.30 24.61 -9.51
N ASP A 164 15.62 24.58 -9.33
CA ASP A 164 16.49 25.76 -9.25
C ASP A 164 17.34 25.92 -10.53
N ASP A 165 16.82 25.47 -11.68
CA ASP A 165 17.46 25.48 -13.01
C ASP A 165 18.83 24.75 -13.08
N SER A 166 19.06 23.79 -12.17
CA SER A 166 20.26 22.95 -12.21
C SER A 166 20.27 22.01 -13.42
N ALA A 167 21.46 21.64 -13.90
CA ALA A 167 21.60 20.67 -14.98
C ALA A 167 21.09 19.28 -14.56
N LEU A 168 20.48 18.55 -15.51
CA LEU A 168 20.04 17.18 -15.32
C LEU A 168 21.22 16.29 -14.87
N PRO A 169 21.11 15.54 -13.76
CA PRO A 169 22.16 14.62 -13.36
C PRO A 169 22.33 13.51 -14.40
N PRO A 170 23.54 12.92 -14.53
CA PRO A 170 23.71 11.71 -15.32
C PRO A 170 22.80 10.61 -14.74
N LEU A 171 21.92 10.07 -15.58
CA LEU A 171 21.03 8.98 -15.17
C LEU A 171 21.85 7.68 -15.07
N PRO A 172 21.59 6.84 -14.05
CA PRO A 172 22.23 5.54 -13.95
C PRO A 172 21.89 4.73 -15.21
N GLU A 173 22.89 4.05 -15.76
CA GLU A 173 22.65 3.14 -16.88
C GLU A 173 21.68 2.03 -16.41
N PRO A 174 20.69 1.65 -17.24
CA PRO A 174 19.80 0.56 -16.88
C PRO A 174 20.64 -0.69 -16.60
N PRO A 175 20.27 -1.51 -15.59
CA PRO A 175 20.96 -2.77 -15.39
C PRO A 175 20.91 -3.56 -16.70
N VAL A 176 22.08 -4.01 -17.17
CA VAL A 176 22.16 -4.93 -18.30
C VAL A 176 21.45 -6.21 -17.86
N PHE A 177 20.16 -6.33 -18.20
CA PHE A 177 19.48 -7.60 -18.14
C PHE A 177 20.19 -8.49 -19.15
N LEU A 178 21.07 -9.38 -18.67
CA LEU A 178 21.57 -10.49 -19.47
C LEU A 178 20.33 -11.18 -20.04
N ALA A 179 20.15 -11.04 -21.35
CA ALA A 179 19.10 -11.70 -22.08
C ALA A 179 19.14 -13.18 -21.71
N VAL A 180 18.01 -13.69 -21.19
CA VAL A 180 17.78 -15.12 -21.08
C VAL A 180 18.09 -15.70 -22.45
N GLN A 181 19.17 -16.48 -22.55
CA GLN A 181 19.45 -17.26 -23.74
C GLN A 181 18.23 -18.15 -23.96
N GLN A 182 17.45 -17.85 -25.01
CA GLN A 182 16.53 -18.82 -25.56
C GLN A 182 17.37 -19.96 -26.09
N ASN A 183 17.50 -21.01 -25.28
CA ASN A 183 18.10 -22.26 -25.66
C ASN A 183 17.10 -22.98 -26.56
N ASN A 184 17.11 -22.67 -27.85
CA ASN A 184 16.57 -23.56 -28.88
C ASN A 184 17.63 -24.65 -29.13
N GLY A 185 17.34 -25.88 -28.71
CA GLY A 185 18.14 -27.04 -29.06
C GLY A 185 17.58 -28.33 -28.48
N GLY A 186 16.94 -29.14 -29.34
CA GLY A 186 16.47 -30.50 -29.04
C GLY A 186 15.26 -30.89 -29.86
#